data_AF-A0A9E2V228-F1
#
_entry.id   AF-A0A9E2V228-F1
#
_cell.length_a   1.000
_cell.length_b   1.000
_cell.length_c   1.000
_cell.angle_alpha   90.00
_cell.angle_beta   90.00
_cell.angle_gamma   90.00
#
_symmetry.space_group_name_H-M   'P 1'
#
loop_
_entity.id
_entity.type
_entity.pdbx_description
1 polymer ?
#
loop_
_entity_poly.entity_id
_entity_poly.type
_entity_poly.pdbx_seq_one_letter_code
_entity_poly.pdbx_strand_id
1 'polypeptide(L)'
;IKRGGKVWINIFPDRPLTKKPAETRMGSGKGSPEWWIANVKPGRVLFELAGVDEELAREAMRRAQHKLPMKTRFIARDGGAS
;
A
#
# COMPACT_ATOMS: atom_id res chain seq x y z
N ILE A 1 -18.46 3.81 -0.77
CA ILE A 1 -18.36 2.35 -1.04
C ILE A 1 -19.77 1.78 -0.96
N LYS A 2 -20.48 1.72 -2.10
CA LYS A 2 -21.80 1.07 -2.18
C LYS A 2 -21.57 -0.37 -2.65
N ARG A 3 -21.80 -1.31 -1.73
CA ARG A 3 -22.20 -2.73 -1.85
C ARG A 3 -21.70 -3.51 -3.09
N GLY A 4 -20.63 -4.30 -2.93
CA GLY A 4 -20.34 -5.40 -3.88
C GLY A 4 -19.01 -6.11 -3.65
N GLY A 5 -17.90 -5.36 -3.49
CA GLY A 5 -16.56 -5.94 -3.46
C GLY A 5 -15.96 -6.14 -2.07
N LYS A 6 -15.19 -7.22 -1.91
CA LYS A 6 -14.31 -7.44 -0.75
C LYS A 6 -12.90 -6.98 -1.09
N VAL A 7 -12.32 -6.15 -0.23
CA VAL A 7 -10.97 -5.60 -0.36
C VAL A 7 -10.09 -6.16 0.75
N TRP A 8 -8.88 -6.60 0.41
CA TRP A 8 -7.84 -6.92 1.39
C TRP A 8 -6.66 -5.97 1.22
N ILE A 9 -6.08 -5.59 2.36
CA ILE A 9 -4.85 -4.82 2.44
C ILE A 9 -3.78 -5.78 2.94
N ASN A 10 -2.80 -6.10 2.09
CA ASN A 10 -1.79 -7.13 2.35
C ASN A 10 -0.48 -6.57 2.94
N ILE A 11 -0.47 -5.28 3.26
CA ILE A 11 0.64 -4.57 3.87
C ILE A 11 0.18 -3.89 5.16
N PHE A 12 1.06 -3.80 6.13
CA PHE A 12 0.80 -3.11 7.39
C PHE A 12 2.00 -2.22 7.73
N PRO A 13 1.80 -0.96 8.15
CA PRO A 13 2.88 -0.05 8.47
C PRO A 13 3.40 -0.34 9.88
N ASP A 14 4.32 -1.29 10.01
CA ASP A 14 4.88 -1.79 11.26
C ASP A 14 6.19 -1.11 11.67
N ARG A 15 6.86 -0.40 10.75
CA ARG A 15 8.18 0.17 11.01
C ARG A 15 8.11 1.69 11.28
N PRO A 16 8.60 2.16 12.45
CA PRO A 16 8.68 3.59 12.73
C PRO A 16 9.87 4.25 12.03
N LEU A 17 9.64 5.43 11.45
CA LEU A 17 10.65 6.33 10.92
C LEU A 17 10.71 7.60 11.79
N THR A 18 11.90 7.90 12.29
CA THR A 18 12.15 9.03 13.18
C THR A 18 12.73 10.21 12.43
N LYS A 19 12.37 11.43 12.80
CA LYS A 19 12.99 12.65 12.28
C LYS A 19 13.29 13.59 13.46
N LYS A 20 14.38 14.36 13.32
CA LYS A 20 14.74 15.39 14.29
C LYS A 20 14.00 16.70 13.97
N PRO A 21 13.61 17.47 14.99
CA PRO A 21 13.06 18.81 14.79
C PRO A 21 14.06 19.69 14.02
N ALA A 22 13.53 20.51 13.11
CA ALA A 22 14.32 21.37 12.23
C ALA A 22 15.17 22.40 12.99
N GLU A 23 14.79 22.72 14.23
CA GLU A 23 15.42 23.76 15.06
C GLU A 23 16.61 23.25 15.88
N THR A 24 16.95 21.97 15.79
CA THR A 24 18.04 21.36 16.57
C THR A 24 19.29 21.11 15.72
N ARG A 25 20.47 21.42 16.28
CA ARG A 25 21.75 21.06 15.65
C ARG A 25 21.92 19.54 15.61
N MET A 26 22.66 19.05 14.63
CA MET A 26 23.02 17.63 14.55
C MET A 26 23.83 17.21 15.79
N GLY A 27 23.52 16.02 16.34
CA GLY A 27 24.01 15.54 17.64
C GLY A 27 22.86 15.03 18.53
N SER A 28 23.16 14.39 19.67
CA SER A 28 22.17 14.01 20.71
C SER A 28 21.23 12.81 20.41
N GLY A 29 21.64 11.85 19.59
CA GLY A 29 20.92 10.56 19.45
C GLY A 29 19.82 10.53 18.38
N LYS A 30 18.86 9.60 18.49
CA LYS A 30 17.74 9.38 17.54
C LYS A 30 16.52 10.20 17.95
N GLY A 31 15.81 10.81 17.00
CA GLY A 31 14.58 11.57 17.26
C GLY A 31 13.36 10.68 17.55
N SER A 32 12.22 11.31 17.85
CA SER A 32 10.94 10.60 18.04
C SER A 32 10.39 10.05 16.71
N PRO A 33 9.60 8.95 16.73
CA PRO A 33 8.88 8.46 15.55
C PRO A 33 7.90 9.51 15.01
N GLU A 34 7.98 9.82 13.72
CA GLU A 34 7.03 10.71 13.04
C GLU A 34 6.14 9.96 12.05
N TRP A 35 6.67 8.92 11.40
CA TRP A 35 5.98 8.19 10.34
C TRP A 35 6.03 6.69 10.60
N TRP A 36 5.00 5.99 10.13
CA TRP A 36 5.00 4.54 10.05
C TRP A 36 5.06 4.13 8.59
N ILE A 37 6.01 3.25 8.27
CA ILE A 37 6.25 2.80 6.91
C ILE A 37 6.03 1.30 6.80
N ALA A 38 5.60 0.85 5.63
CA ALA A 38 5.61 -0.55 5.25
C ALA A 38 6.73 -0.77 4.24
N ASN A 39 7.65 -1.70 4.53
CA ASN A 39 8.72 -2.04 3.59
C ASN A 39 8.18 -2.93 2.47
N VAL A 40 7.99 -2.34 1.28
CA VAL A 40 7.51 -3.06 0.09
C VAL A 40 8.67 -3.46 -0.81
N LYS A 41 8.83 -4.77 -1.05
CA LYS A 41 9.78 -5.32 -2.03
C LYS A 41 9.10 -5.57 -3.39
N PRO A 42 9.84 -5.51 -4.51
CA PRO A 42 9.29 -5.90 -5.82
C PRO A 42 8.66 -7.29 -5.79
N GLY A 43 7.53 -7.46 -6.48
CA GLY A 43 6.77 -8.72 -6.50
C GLY A 43 5.77 -8.92 -5.36
N ARG A 44 5.75 -8.04 -4.34
CA ARG A 44 4.75 -8.09 -3.26
C ARG A 44 3.38 -7.60 -3.74
N VAL A 45 2.32 -8.36 -3.46
CA VAL A 45 0.93 -7.95 -3.65
C VAL A 45 0.52 -7.00 -2.53
N LEU A 46 0.00 -5.82 -2.87
CA LEU A 46 -0.37 -4.77 -1.91
C LEU A 46 -1.86 -4.82 -1.53
N PHE A 47 -2.71 -5.00 -2.53
CA PHE A 47 -4.16 -5.00 -2.39
C PHE A 47 -4.75 -6.14 -3.20
N GLU A 48 -5.78 -6.76 -2.64
CA GLU A 48 -6.62 -7.74 -3.35
C GLU A 48 -8.06 -7.26 -3.37
N LEU A 49 -8.76 -7.61 -4.44
CA LEU A 49 -10.16 -7.26 -4.64
C LEU A 49 -10.89 -8.46 -5.23
N ALA A 50 -12.02 -8.82 -4.65
CA ALA A 50 -12.89 -9.90 -5.11
C ALA A 50 -14.37 -9.48 -5.07
N GLY A 51 -15.22 -10.20 -5.79
CA GLY A 51 -16.67 -9.93 -5.82
C GLY A 51 -17.07 -8.71 -6.65
N VAL A 52 -16.24 -8.32 -7.61
CA VAL A 52 -16.55 -7.26 -8.59
C VAL A 52 -16.15 -7.71 -9.99
N ASP A 53 -16.76 -7.09 -11.00
CA ASP A 53 -16.37 -7.28 -12.40
C ASP A 53 -14.91 -6.85 -12.65
N GLU A 54 -14.25 -7.50 -13.61
CA GLU A 54 -12.84 -7.23 -13.94
C GLU A 54 -12.64 -5.79 -14.41
N GLU A 55 -13.56 -5.23 -15.21
CA GLU A 55 -13.45 -3.86 -15.71
C GLU A 55 -13.45 -2.87 -14.54
N LEU A 56 -14.36 -3.08 -13.59
CA LEU A 56 -14.45 -2.27 -12.38
C LEU A 56 -13.22 -2.45 -11.49
N ALA A 57 -12.71 -3.68 -11.35
CA ALA A 57 -11.50 -3.98 -10.60
C ALA A 57 -10.28 -3.25 -11.18
N ARG A 58 -10.13 -3.31 -12.50
CA ARG A 58 -9.02 -2.69 -13.25
C ARG A 58 -9.04 -1.17 -13.10
N GLU A 59 -10.21 -0.54 -13.23
CA GLU A 59 -10.38 0.89 -13.04
C GLU A 59 -10.12 1.34 -11.60
N ALA A 60 -10.63 0.60 -10.62
CA ALA A 60 -10.40 0.88 -9.20
C ALA A 60 -8.90 0.77 -8.85
N MET A 61 -8.25 -0.30 -9.32
CA MET A 61 -6.82 -0.50 -9.12
C MET A 61 -6.01 0.58 -9.82
N ARG A 62 -6.32 0.94 -11.06
CA ARG A 62 -5.65 2.04 -11.80
C ARG A 62 -5.67 3.36 -11.01
N ARG A 63 -6.81 3.72 -10.42
CA ARG A 63 -6.91 4.91 -9.54
C ARG A 63 -6.04 4.79 -8.29
N ALA A 64 -5.91 3.59 -7.72
CA ALA A 64 -5.02 3.35 -6.59
C ALA A 64 -3.54 3.46 -7.00
N GLN A 65 -3.16 2.99 -8.19
CA GLN A 65 -1.78 3.08 -8.69
C GLN A 65 -1.26 4.53 -8.71
N HIS A 66 -2.09 5.48 -9.13
CA HIS A 66 -1.73 6.90 -9.17
C HIS A 66 -1.45 7.53 -7.80
N LYS A 67 -1.84 6.87 -6.70
CA LYS A 67 -1.59 7.33 -5.32
C LYS A 67 -0.35 6.69 -4.70
N LEU A 68 0.28 5.75 -5.39
CA LEU A 68 1.43 5.03 -4.89
C LEU A 68 2.72 5.63 -5.46
N PRO A 69 3.79 5.76 -4.66
CA PRO A 69 5.06 6.34 -5.09
C PRO A 69 5.91 5.36 -5.93
N MET A 70 5.33 4.29 -6.46
CA MET A 70 6.04 3.26 -7.23
C MET A 70 5.24 2.77 -8.43
N LYS A 71 5.94 2.21 -9.43
CA LYS A 71 5.30 1.46 -10.51
C LYS A 71 4.64 0.21 -9.93
N THR A 72 3.40 -0.04 -10.33
CA THR A 72 2.64 -1.22 -9.92
C THR A 72 2.09 -1.93 -11.15
N ARG A 73 1.77 -3.21 -11.00
CA ARG A 73 1.19 -4.04 -12.04
C ARG A 73 -0.11 -4.65 -11.52
N PHE A 74 -1.17 -4.58 -12.31
CA PHE A 74 -2.39 -5.33 -12.04
C PHE A 74 -2.17 -6.81 -12.40
N ILE A 75 -2.56 -7.71 -11.51
CA ILE A 75 -2.52 -9.15 -11.74
C ILE A 75 -3.92 -9.71 -11.52
N ALA A 76 -4.38 -10.55 -12.45
CA ALA A 76 -5.54 -11.39 -12.25
C ALA A 76 -5.05 -12.81 -11.92
N ARG A 77 -5.76 -13.51 -11.04
CA ARG A 77 -5.49 -14.93 -10.79
C ARG A 77 -6.20 -15.74 -11.86
N ASP A 78 -5.45 -16.34 -12.78
CA ASP A 78 -5.98 -17.39 -13.65
C ASP A 78 -6.35 -18.60 -12.75
N GLY A 79 -7.64 -18.89 -12.63
CA GLY A 79 -8.12 -20.11 -11.95
C GLY A 79 -8.24 -20.00 -10.43
N GLY A 80 -9.47 -19.78 -9.97
CA GLY A 80 -9.85 -19.84 -8.55
C GLY A 80 -11.34 -20.00 -8.32
N ALA A 81 -12.02 -20.68 -9.25
CA ALA A 81 -13.36 -21.22 -9.06
C ALA A 81 -13.34 -22.65 -9.61
N SER A 82 -12.98 -23.58 -8.72
CA SER A 82 -13.15 -25.02 -8.84
C SER A 82 -13.74 -25.51 -7.53
#